data_AF-A0A7H0GY88-F1
#
_entry.id   AF-A0A7H0GY88-F1
#
_cell.length_a   1.000
_cell.length_b   1.000
_cell.length_c   1.000
_cell.angle_alpha   90.00
_cell.angle_beta   90.00
_cell.angle_gamma   90.00
#
_symmetry.space_group_name_H-M   'P 1'
#
loop_
_entity.id
_entity.type
_entity.pdbx_description
1 polymer ?
#
loop_
_entity_poly.entity_id
_entity_poly.type
_entity_poly.pdbx_seq_one_letter_code
_entity_poly.pdbx_strand_id
1 'polypeptide(L)'
;MTTSSLSDARDESGHLIRELHGITLAQILEYLVAHYGWLGLDERIHINCFAVDPSIKSSLVFLRRTPWARAKVEELYIKTRSKEVLSKKNETK
;
A
#
# COMPACT_ATOMS: atom_id res chain seq x y z
N MET A 1 -3.87 19.49 24.18
CA MET A 1 -4.53 19.15 22.90
C MET A 1 -3.66 18.11 22.20
N THR A 2 -3.78 16.84 22.57
CA THR A 2 -2.93 15.76 22.05
C THR A 2 -3.70 14.98 20.99
N THR A 3 -3.68 15.48 19.76
CA THR A 3 -4.16 14.75 18.58
C THR A 3 -3.10 13.73 18.15
N SER A 4 -2.79 12.75 19.00
CA SER A 4 -1.76 11.74 18.72
C SER A 4 -2.25 10.36 19.15
N SER A 5 -2.90 9.61 18.25
CA SER A 5 -3.06 8.16 18.48
C SER A 5 -3.42 7.30 17.26
N LEU A 6 -3.74 7.87 16.10
CA LEU A 6 -4.13 7.05 14.93
C LEU A 6 -3.08 7.02 13.80
N SER A 7 -2.09 7.91 13.82
CA SER A 7 -1.13 8.09 12.71
C SER A 7 0.21 7.35 12.88
N ASP A 8 0.50 6.75 14.04
CA ASP A 8 1.82 6.21 14.41
C ASP A 8 1.91 4.67 14.32
N ALA A 9 1.31 4.05 13.29
CA ALA A 9 1.57 2.63 13.02
C ALA A 9 3.06 2.48 12.62
N ARG A 10 3.84 1.91 13.54
CA ARG A 10 5.28 1.67 13.37
C ARG A 10 5.52 0.22 12.96
N ASP A 11 6.44 0.00 12.01
CA ASP A 11 6.90 -1.34 11.68
C ASP A 11 7.74 -1.94 12.83
N GLU A 12 8.17 -3.20 12.69
CA GLU A 12 8.98 -3.88 13.73
C GLU A 12 10.33 -3.18 13.99
N SER A 13 10.81 -2.37 13.04
CA SER A 13 12.00 -1.51 13.18
C SER A 13 11.73 -0.17 13.87
N GLY A 14 10.46 0.16 14.15
CA GLY A 14 10.06 1.40 14.79
C GLY A 14 9.83 2.58 13.83
N HIS A 15 9.89 2.39 12.50
CA HIS A 15 9.65 3.46 11.53
C HIS A 15 8.17 3.61 11.19
N LEU A 16 7.80 4.84 10.84
CA LEU A 16 6.45 5.18 10.41
C LEU A 16 6.13 4.56 9.06
N ILE A 17 5.12 3.70 9.01
CA ILE A 17 4.67 3.06 7.77
C ILE A 17 4.22 4.10 6.74
N ARG A 18 3.66 5.23 7.20
CA ARG A 18 3.22 6.36 6.35
C ARG A 18 4.37 7.04 5.58
N GLU A 19 5.61 6.90 6.04
CA GLU A 19 6.78 7.53 5.42
C GLU A 19 7.37 6.69 4.28
N LEU A 20 6.87 5.45 4.09
CA LEU A 20 7.35 4.52 3.05
C LEU A 20 8.89 4.41 3.03
N HIS A 21 9.53 4.50 4.20
CA HIS A 21 10.97 4.71 4.31
C HIS A 21 11.75 3.55 3.68
N GLY A 22 12.48 3.84 2.59
CA GLY A 22 13.27 2.85 1.86
C GLY A 22 12.48 1.85 1.02
N ILE A 23 11.17 2.06 0.83
CA ILE A 23 10.32 1.18 0.03
C ILE A 23 10.12 1.78 -1.35
N THR A 24 10.42 1.01 -2.38
CA THR A 24 10.21 1.44 -3.77
C THR A 24 8.76 1.21 -4.21
N LEU A 25 8.28 2.01 -5.17
CA LEU A 25 6.96 1.81 -5.78
C LEU A 25 6.76 0.41 -6.35
N ALA A 26 7.84 -0.22 -6.85
CA ALA A 26 7.84 -1.60 -7.30
C ALA A 26 7.47 -2.56 -6.16
N GLN A 27 8.16 -2.46 -5.02
CA GLN A 27 7.89 -3.30 -3.86
C GLN A 27 6.48 -3.10 -3.30
N ILE A 28 5.99 -1.84 -3.28
CA ILE A 28 4.62 -1.53 -2.86
C ILE A 28 3.61 -2.28 -3.75
N LEU A 29 3.78 -2.16 -5.06
CA LEU A 29 2.89 -2.80 -6.02
C LEU A 29 2.97 -4.33 -5.94
N GLU A 30 4.18 -4.90 -5.90
CA GLU A 30 4.38 -6.35 -5.78
C GLU A 30 3.74 -6.90 -4.50
N TYR A 31 3.90 -6.19 -3.38
CA TYR A 31 3.26 -6.57 -2.12
C TYR A 31 1.73 -6.55 -2.22
N LEU A 32 1.15 -5.48 -2.80
CA LEU A 32 -0.31 -5.38 -2.95
C LEU A 32 -0.85 -6.44 -3.89
N VAL A 33 -0.17 -6.71 -5.00
CA VAL A 33 -0.55 -7.76 -5.95
C VAL A 33 -0.44 -9.15 -5.31
N ALA A 34 0.59 -9.40 -4.49
CA ALA A 34 0.70 -10.66 -3.75
C ALA A 34 -0.41 -10.83 -2.70
N HIS A 35 -0.86 -9.73 -2.08
CA HIS A 35 -1.87 -9.77 -1.02
C HIS A 35 -3.31 -9.81 -1.54
N TYR A 36 -3.63 -9.05 -2.59
CA TYR A 36 -5.00 -8.90 -3.10
C TYR A 36 -5.20 -9.46 -4.52
N GLY A 37 -4.12 -9.68 -5.26
CA GLY A 37 -4.20 -9.97 -6.70
C GLY A 37 -4.63 -8.77 -7.53
N TRP A 38 -4.51 -8.88 -8.85
CA TRP A 38 -4.85 -7.80 -9.77
C TRP A 38 -6.33 -7.41 -9.74
N LEU A 39 -7.22 -8.40 -9.63
CA LEU A 39 -8.67 -8.18 -9.55
C LEU A 39 -9.02 -7.34 -8.31
N GLY A 40 -8.46 -7.68 -7.14
CA GLY A 40 -8.71 -6.94 -5.91
C GLY A 40 -8.12 -5.53 -5.91
N LEU A 41 -7.05 -5.28 -6.67
CA LEU A 41 -6.55 -3.91 -6.90
C LEU A 41 -7.52 -3.11 -7.78
N ASP A 42 -8.05 -3.71 -8.84
CA ASP A 42 -9.01 -3.05 -9.72
C ASP A 42 -10.31 -2.71 -8.98
N GLU A 43 -10.84 -3.61 -8.15
CA GLU A 43 -12.04 -3.34 -7.34
C GLU A 43 -11.85 -2.16 -6.36
N ARG A 44 -10.63 -1.95 -5.87
CA ARG A 44 -10.33 -0.92 -4.86
C ARG A 44 -9.95 0.44 -5.47
N ILE A 45 -9.14 0.42 -6.52
CA ILE A 45 -8.55 1.64 -7.11
C ILE A 45 -9.28 2.03 -8.41
N HIS A 46 -9.92 1.06 -9.07
CA HIS A 46 -10.66 1.18 -10.33
C HIS A 46 -9.83 1.81 -11.43
N ILE A 47 -8.81 1.07 -11.88
CA ILE A 47 -7.87 1.53 -12.90
C ILE A 47 -7.74 0.43 -13.94
N ASN A 48 -8.06 0.76 -15.19
CA ASN A 48 -7.97 -0.15 -16.33
C ASN A 48 -6.61 -0.86 -16.47
N CYS A 49 -5.52 -0.27 -15.99
CA CYS A 49 -4.18 -0.88 -16.00
C CYS A 49 -4.10 -2.22 -15.24
N PHE A 50 -4.99 -2.45 -14.27
CA PHE A 50 -5.06 -3.71 -13.53
C PHE A 50 -6.04 -4.72 -14.14
N ALA A 51 -6.99 -4.26 -14.97
CA ALA A 51 -7.97 -5.10 -15.64
C ALA A 51 -7.49 -5.61 -17.01
N VAL A 52 -6.75 -4.78 -17.76
CA VAL A 52 -6.29 -5.09 -19.12
C VAL A 52 -4.77 -5.30 -19.11
N ASP A 53 -4.33 -6.54 -19.36
CA ASP A 53 -2.92 -6.97 -19.32
C ASP A 53 -2.15 -6.57 -18.05
N PRO A 54 -2.62 -7.01 -16.86
CA PRO A 54 -1.97 -6.69 -15.61
C PRO A 54 -0.53 -7.24 -15.56
N SER A 55 0.44 -6.33 -15.57
CA SER A 55 1.86 -6.66 -15.42
C SER A 55 2.55 -5.61 -14.56
N ILE A 56 3.52 -6.04 -13.74
CA ILE A 56 4.30 -5.16 -12.87
C ILE A 56 4.99 -4.06 -13.68
N LYS A 57 5.64 -4.39 -14.80
CA LYS A 57 6.35 -3.41 -15.63
C LYS A 57 5.40 -2.37 -16.24
N SER A 58 4.29 -2.82 -16.84
CA SER A 58 3.29 -1.93 -17.46
C SER A 58 2.66 -1.01 -16.42
N SER A 59 2.27 -1.58 -15.27
CA SER A 59 1.72 -0.84 -14.14
C SER A 59 2.68 0.21 -13.61
N LEU A 60 3.97 -0.11 -13.46
CA LEU A 60 4.95 0.88 -13.00
C LEU A 60 5.14 2.02 -13.99
N VAL A 61 5.15 1.76 -15.29
CA VAL A 61 5.19 2.82 -16.32
C VAL A 61 3.93 3.69 -16.23
N PHE A 62 2.75 3.09 -16.05
CA PHE A 62 1.50 3.82 -15.88
C PHE A 62 1.51 4.69 -14.60
N LEU A 63 1.85 4.11 -13.44
CA LEU A 63 1.93 4.82 -12.15
C LEU A 63 3.02 5.92 -12.15
N ARG A 64 4.02 5.82 -13.02
CA ARG A 64 5.01 6.89 -13.23
C ARG A 64 4.40 8.09 -13.94
N ARG A 65 3.52 7.86 -14.92
CA ARG A 65 2.85 8.89 -15.73
C ARG A 65 1.60 9.45 -15.07
N THR A 66 0.98 8.69 -14.16
CA THR A 66 -0.30 9.00 -13.53
C THR A 66 -0.13 9.15 -12.01
N PRO A 67 0.21 10.35 -11.51
CA PRO A 67 0.57 10.56 -10.10
C PRO A 67 -0.59 10.32 -9.13
N TRP A 68 -1.83 10.65 -9.50
CA TRP A 68 -3.00 10.39 -8.65
C TRP A 68 -3.22 8.88 -8.42
N ALA A 69 -2.91 8.04 -9.41
CA ALA A 69 -3.00 6.59 -9.30
C ALA A 69 -1.92 6.04 -8.35
N ARG A 70 -0.70 6.57 -8.45
CA ARG A 70 0.39 6.24 -7.53
C ARG A 70 0.00 6.51 -6.07
N ALA A 71 -0.51 7.72 -5.80
CA ALA A 71 -0.93 8.11 -4.47
C ALA A 71 -1.99 7.16 -3.88
N LYS A 72 -2.95 6.69 -4.69
CA LYS A 72 -3.93 5.69 -4.25
C LYS A 72 -3.30 4.33 -3.92
N VAL A 73 -2.34 3.87 -4.72
CA VAL A 73 -1.61 2.61 -4.49
C VAL A 73 -0.81 2.71 -3.18
N GLU A 74 -0.11 3.83 -2.97
CA GLU A 74 0.63 4.12 -1.73
C GLU A 74 -0.29 4.17 -0.51
N GLU A 75 -1.44 4.84 -0.61
CA GLU A 75 -2.43 4.91 0.47
C GLU A 75 -2.98 3.52 0.83
N LEU A 76 -3.30 2.71 -0.19
CA LEU A 76 -3.79 1.34 0.03
C LEU A 76 -2.75 0.48 0.75
N TYR A 77 -1.47 0.63 0.38
CA TYR A 77 -0.37 -0.04 1.06
C TYR A 77 -0.27 0.35 2.52
N ILE A 78 -0.27 1.65 2.82
CA ILE A 78 -0.20 2.15 4.20
C ILE A 78 -1.36 1.61 5.03
N LYS A 79 -2.60 1.64 4.49
CA LYS A 79 -3.78 1.10 5.15
C LYS A 79 -3.64 -0.40 5.45
N THR A 80 -3.17 -1.17 4.48
CA THR A 80 -3.01 -2.63 4.61
C THR A 80 -1.94 -2.95 5.66
N ARG A 81 -0.75 -2.35 5.54
CA ARG A 81 0.36 -2.55 6.48
C ARG A 81 0.02 -2.10 7.90
N SER A 82 -0.62 -0.95 8.04
CA SER A 82 -1.05 -0.45 9.35
C SER A 82 -2.05 -1.41 10.01
N LYS A 83 -2.98 -1.98 9.22
CA LYS A 83 -3.94 -2.96 9.71
C LYS A 83 -3.25 -4.26 10.16
N GLU A 84 -2.27 -4.76 9.41
CA GLU A 84 -1.48 -5.94 9.81
C GLU A 84 -0.78 -5.73 11.15
N VAL A 85 -0.09 -4.59 11.31
CA VAL A 85 0.61 -4.25 12.55
C VAL A 85 -0.36 -4.10 13.72
N LEU A 86 -1.50 -3.43 13.49
CA LEU A 86 -2.53 -3.30 14.51
C LEU A 86 -3.14 -4.66 14.88
N SER A 87 -3.37 -5.56 13.91
CA SER A 87 -3.91 -6.91 14.16
C SER A 87 -3.01 -7.71 15.10
N LYS A 88 -1.70 -7.75 14.81
CA LYS A 88 -0.71 -8.42 15.67
C LYS A 88 -0.74 -7.93 17.11
N LYS A 89 -1.03 -6.63 17.32
CA LYS A 89 -1.04 -6.02 18.65
C LYS A 89 -2.23 -6.46 19.53
N ASN A 90 -3.29 -6.98 18.95
CA ASN A 90 -4.49 -7.43 19.67
C ASN A 90 -4.44 -8.91 20.08
N GLU A 91 -3.52 -9.71 19.52
CA GLU A 91 -3.37 -11.14 19.84
C GLU A 91 -2.37 -11.41 20.98
N THR A 92 -1.48 -10.45 21.30
CA THR A 92 -0.52 -10.58 22.42
C THR A 92 -1.02 -9.96 23.73
N LYS A 93 -2.34 -9.79 23.91
CA LYS A 93 -2.93 -9.29 25.16
C LYS A 93 -3.82 -10.32 25.83
#